data_AF-A0AAU7DEC9-F1
#
_entry.id   AF-A0AAU7DEC9-F1
#
_cell.length_a   1.000
_cell.length_b   1.000
_cell.length_c   1.000
_cell.angle_alpha   90.00
_cell.angle_beta   90.00
_cell.angle_gamma   90.00
#
_symmetry.space_group_name_H-M   'P 1'
#
loop_
_entity.id
_entity.type
_entity.pdbx_description
1 polymer ?
#
loop_
_entity_poly.entity_id
_entity_poly.type
_entity_poly.pdbx_seq_one_letter_code
_entity_poly.pdbx_strand_id
1 'polypeptide(L)' 'MISSRETVMLSGTLRGATHEASCIVRAIKVSLPNLDIWEYVSAAIERAPSELPDGPYNVSFEGRTMKVKKVAGNWVMGAF' A
#
# COMPACT_ATOMS: atom_id res chain seq x y z
N MET A 1 10.35 -16.23 21.08
CA MET A 1 9.17 -15.94 20.23
C MET A 1 9.69 -15.78 18.81
N ILE A 2 9.23 -16.60 17.86
CA ILE A 2 9.69 -16.52 16.45
C ILE A 2 8.64 -15.73 15.68
N SER A 3 9.05 -14.63 15.05
CA SER A 3 8.24 -13.91 14.08
C SER A 3 8.70 -14.29 12.67
N SER A 4 7.75 -14.38 11.74
CA SER A 4 8.03 -14.53 10.31
C SER A 4 7.81 -13.19 9.61
N ARG A 5 8.67 -12.88 8.63
CA ARG A 5 8.58 -11.69 7.79
C ARG A 5 8.56 -12.11 6.34
N GLU A 6 7.54 -11.70 5.62
CA GLU A 6 7.39 -11.96 4.19
C GLU A 6 7.01 -10.70 3.43
N THR A 7 7.50 -10.58 2.20
CA THR A 7 7.05 -9.54 1.27
C THR A 7 5.89 -10.09 0.46
N VAL A 8 4.76 -9.40 0.48
CA VAL A 8 3.54 -9.79 -0.23
C VAL A 8 3.12 -8.73 -1.23
N MET A 9 2.50 -9.19 -2.31
CA MET A 9 1.93 -8.34 -3.36
C MET A 9 0.42 -8.37 -3.24
N LEU A 10 -0.18 -7.22 -2.99
CA LEU A 10 -1.60 -7.07 -2.73
C LEU A 10 -2.25 -6.23 -3.82
N SER A 11 -3.44 -6.63 -4.22
CA SER A 11 -4.30 -5.77 -5.04
C SER A 11 -4.80 -4.61 -4.18
N GLY A 12 -4.71 -3.40 -4.71
CA GLY A 12 -5.18 -2.19 -4.06
C GLY A 12 -5.96 -1.30 -5.01
N THR A 13 -6.68 -0.34 -4.43
CA THR A 13 -7.41 0.70 -5.18
C THR A 13 -6.90 2.06 -4.75
N LEU A 14 -6.42 2.85 -5.72
CA LEU A 14 -6.05 4.25 -5.58
C LEU A 14 -7.29 5.12 -5.79
N ARG A 15 -7.53 6.05 -4.87
CA ARG A 15 -8.58 7.06 -4.95
C ARG A 15 -8.00 8.45 -4.75
N GLY A 16 -7.98 9.22 -5.83
CA GLY A 16 -7.71 10.65 -5.82
C GLY A 16 -9.02 11.44 -5.77
N ALA A 17 -8.95 12.76 -5.93
CA ALA A 17 -10.14 13.62 -5.88
C ALA A 17 -11.16 13.33 -6.99
N THR A 18 -10.68 12.98 -8.19
CA THR A 18 -11.51 12.76 -9.39
C THR A 18 -11.17 11.46 -10.13
N HIS A 19 -10.23 10.67 -9.60
CA HIS A 19 -9.70 9.49 -10.27
C HIS A 19 -9.73 8.29 -9.32
N GLU A 20 -10.11 7.13 -9.86
CA GLU A 20 -10.01 5.85 -9.19
C GLU A 20 -9.29 4.86 -10.12
N ALA A 21 -8.35 4.09 -9.59
CA ALA A 21 -7.57 3.14 -10.36
C ALA A 21 -7.12 1.94 -9.54
N SER A 22 -7.02 0.78 -10.17
CA SER A 22 -6.37 -0.40 -9.57
C SER A 22 -4.87 -0.19 -9.46
N CYS A 23 -4.27 -0.70 -8.39
CA CYS A 23 -2.82 -0.71 -8.17
C CYS A 23 -2.36 -2.01 -7.53
N ILE A 24 -1.05 -2.23 -7.51
CA ILE A 24 -0.40 -3.29 -6.76
C ILE A 24 0.41 -2.66 -5.63
N VAL A 25 0.18 -3.13 -4.41
CA VAL A 25 0.87 -2.71 -3.20
C VAL A 25 1.85 -3.81 -2.80
N ARG A 26 3.12 -3.43 -2.62
CA ARG A 26 4.13 -4.28 -1.99
C ARG A 26 4.09 -4.00 -0.49
N ALA A 27 3.78 -5.01 0.32
CA ALA A 27 3.70 -4.89 1.77
C ALA A 27 4.63 -5.89 2.47
N ILE A 28 5.08 -5.54 3.68
CA ILE A 28 5.80 -6.46 4.57
C ILE A 28 4.80 -6.96 5.61
N LYS A 29 4.48 -8.25 5.53
CA LYS A 29 3.65 -8.94 6.52
C LYS A 29 4.55 -9.55 7.59
N VAL A 30 4.27 -9.23 8.84
CA VAL A 30 4.86 -9.88 10.01
C VAL A 30 3.81 -10.78 10.62
N SER A 31 4.13 -12.06 10.81
CA SER A 31 3.24 -13.00 11.49
C SER A 31 3.91 -13.60 12.73
N LEU A 32 3.07 -13.91 13.73
CA LEU A 32 3.42 -14.65 14.94
C LEU A 32 2.63 -15.97 14.88
N PRO A 33 3.18 -17.02 14.22
CA PRO A 33 2.42 -18.23 13.88
C PRO A 33 1.77 -18.91 15.10
N ASN A 34 2.47 -18.90 16.23
CA ASN A 34 1.99 -19.53 17.47
C ASN A 34 0.77 -18.83 18.08
N LEU A 35 0.45 -17.61 17.64
CA LEU A 35 -0.68 -16.83 18.13
C LEU A 35 -1.74 -16.61 17.04
N ASP A 36 -1.50 -17.08 15.81
CA ASP A 36 -2.34 -16.81 14.64
C ASP A 36 -2.62 -15.32 14.40
N ILE A 37 -1.64 -14.46 14.74
CA ILE A 37 -1.71 -13.01 14.57
C ILE A 37 -0.75 -12.59 13.46
N TRP A 38 -1.16 -11.62 12.65
CA TRP A 38 -0.30 -10.98 11.67
C TRP A 38 -0.62 -9.50 11.52
N GLU A 39 0.36 -8.74 11.01
CA GLU A 39 0.22 -7.33 10.71
C GLU A 39 1.08 -6.90 9.51
N TYR A 40 0.59 -5.94 8.73
CA TYR A 40 1.42 -5.23 7.76
C TYR A 40 2.19 -4.09 8.44
N VAL A 41 3.52 -4.19 8.45
CA VAL A 41 4.41 -3.19 9.10
C VAL A 41 4.99 -2.17 8.12
N SER A 42 4.83 -2.42 6.81
CA SER A 42 5.22 -1.50 5.74
C SER A 42 4.38 -1.79 4.50
N ALA A 43 4.09 -0.75 3.73
CA ALA A 43 3.41 -0.85 2.45
C ALA A 43 3.90 0.27 1.53
N ALA A 44 4.00 -0.03 0.23
CA ALA A 44 4.32 0.94 -0.81
C ALA A 44 3.65 0.54 -2.12
N ILE A 45 3.40 1.50 -3.00
CA ILE A 45 2.91 1.19 -4.35
C ILE A 45 4.05 0.56 -5.15
N GLU A 46 3.84 -0.66 -5.65
CA GLU A 46 4.72 -1.29 -6.65
C GLU A 46 4.36 -0.83 -8.05
N ARG A 47 3.06 -0.90 -8.39
CA ARG A 47 2.56 -0.60 -9.73
C ARG A 47 1.25 0.16 -9.65
N ALA A 48 1.12 1.19 -10.45
CA ALA A 48 -0.11 1.94 -10.67
C ALA A 48 -0.09 2.50 -12.11
N PRO A 49 -1.24 2.87 -12.68
CA PRO A 49 -1.29 3.53 -13.98
C PRO A 49 -0.42 4.80 -13.99
N SER A 50 0.40 4.93 -15.02
CA SER A 50 1.32 6.07 -15.21
C SER A 50 0.57 7.39 -15.44
N GLU A 51 -0.63 7.32 -16.02
CA GLU A 51 -1.48 8.44 -16.42
C GLU A 51 -2.12 9.19 -15.24
N LEU A 52 -2.07 8.64 -14.03
CA LEU A 52 -2.65 9.30 -12.86
C LEU A 52 -1.98 10.66 -12.61
N PRO A 53 -2.75 11.75 -12.40
CA PRO A 53 -2.16 13.05 -12.16
C PRO A 53 -1.39 13.09 -10.83
N ASP A 54 -0.42 14.00 -10.74
CA ASP A 54 0.23 14.30 -9.47
C ASP A 54 -0.79 14.82 -8.45
N GLY A 55 -0.61 14.46 -7.19
CA GLY A 55 -1.55 14.82 -6.13
C GLY A 55 -1.68 13.80 -5.02
N PRO A 56 -2.52 14.09 -4.01
CA PRO A 56 -2.81 13.18 -2.91
C PRO A 56 -3.75 12.05 -3.36
N TYR A 57 -3.50 10.85 -2.84
CA TYR A 57 -4.34 9.68 -3.04
C TYR A 57 -4.47 8.88 -1.75
N ASN A 58 -5.61 8.21 -1.62
CA ASN A 58 -5.79 7.14 -0.65
C ASN A 58 -5.65 5.80 -1.38
N VAL A 59 -4.88 4.87 -0.81
CA VAL A 59 -4.79 3.50 -1.32
C VAL A 59 -5.47 2.58 -0.33
N SER A 60 -6.52 1.89 -0.78
CA SER A 60 -7.21 0.87 0.00
C SER A 60 -6.77 -0.53 -0.43
N PHE A 61 -6.40 -1.38 0.52
CA PHE A 61 -5.98 -2.77 0.28
C PHE A 61 -6.24 -3.59 1.55
N GLU A 62 -6.75 -4.82 1.44
CA GLU A 62 -6.96 -5.75 2.58
C GLU A 62 -7.63 -5.07 3.81
N GLY A 63 -8.64 -4.23 3.57
CA GLY A 63 -9.34 -3.48 4.64
C GLY A 63 -8.54 -2.33 5.28
N ARG A 64 -7.31 -2.07 4.85
CA ARG A 64 -6.47 -0.94 5.28
C ARG A 64 -6.50 0.19 4.28
N THR A 65 -6.21 1.40 4.76
CA THR A 65 -6.02 2.58 3.90
C THR A 65 -4.70 3.26 4.22
N MET A 66 -3.89 3.57 3.20
CA MET A 66 -2.69 4.40 3.33
C MET A 66 -2.80 5.68 2.50
N LYS A 67 -2.29 6.79 3.04
CA LYS A 67 -2.19 8.06 2.31
C LYS A 67 -0.86 8.12 1.57
N VAL A 68 -0.93 8.42 0.28
CA VAL A 68 0.23 8.60 -0.58
C VAL A 68 0.09 9.88 -1.38
N LYS A 69 1.19 10.36 -1.94
CA LYS A 69 1.19 11.48 -2.87
C LYS A 69 2.00 11.08 -4.10
N LYS A 70 1.48 11.39 -5.29
CA LYS A 70 2.24 11.30 -6.53
C LYS A 70 2.90 12.65 -6.81
N VAL A 71 4.21 12.64 -7.05
CA VAL A 71 5.04 13.82 -7.30
C VAL A 71 6.01 13.51 -8.44
N ALA A 72 5.91 14.24 -9.54
CA ALA A 72 6.70 14.05 -10.75
C ALA A 72 6.71 12.58 -11.20
N GLY A 73 5.55 11.92 -11.17
CA GLY A 73 5.42 10.51 -11.56
C GLY A 73 5.77 9.49 -10.48
N ASN A 74 6.38 9.91 -9.36
CA ASN A 74 6.83 9.03 -8.28
C ASN A 74 5.86 9.01 -7.11
N TRP A 75 5.70 7.84 -6.47
CA TRP A 75 4.86 7.69 -5.29
C TRP A 75 5.66 7.90 -4.01
N VAL A 76 5.24 8.86 -3.20
CA VAL A 76 5.79 9.11 -1.87
C VAL A 76 4.72 8.80 -0.82
N MET A 77 5.13 8.11 0.24
CA MET A 77 4.25 7.87 1.39
C MET A 77 3.98 9.19 2.10
N GLY A 78 2.72 9.46 2.42
CA GLY A 78 2.38 10.57 3.33
C GLY A 78 2.81 10.20 4.75
N ALA A 79 3.38 11.14 5.49
CA ALA A 79 3.62 10.95 6.92
C ALA A 79 2.29 10.67 7.65
N PHE A 80 2.35 9.76 8.63
CA PHE A 80 1.22 9.29 9.44
C PHE A 80 0.54 10.42 10.22
#